data_AF-A0A2W2BIM7-F1
#
_entry.id   AF-A0A2W2BIM7-F1
#
_cell.length_a   1.000
_cell.length_b   1.000
_cell.length_c   1.000
_cell.angle_alpha   90.00
_cell.angle_beta   90.00
_cell.angle_gamma   90.00
#
_symmetry.space_group_name_H-M   'P 1'
#
loop_
_entity.id
_entity.type
_entity.pdbx_description
1 polymer ?
#
loop_
_entity_poly.entity_id
_entity_poly.type
_entity_poly.pdbx_seq_one_letter_code
_entity_poly.pdbx_strand_id
1 'polypeptide(L)'
;PTTTPTPTPTDPPTGSPTRYLLSGGGLGTAATAGTATVAGAGGANSDGTPRNPVVFTATGLNLTHNGGQTAFDLFVDAGQAVGNGVQTRVSYDLTGDGSWERVETYRYFATDPVPGWENYTQAAGLHSSTGALGNLRGGTVRVEVWSAIGNNPSTIGVGNRSVLRLPFS
;
A
#
# COMPACT_ATOMS: atom_id res chain seq x y z
N PRO A 1 3.78 -34.95 36.30
CA PRO A 1 4.50 -33.71 35.91
C PRO A 1 4.04 -33.23 34.53
N THR A 2 3.25 -32.15 34.50
CA THR A 2 2.76 -31.54 33.26
C THR A 2 3.75 -30.45 32.86
N THR A 3 4.35 -30.56 31.67
CA THR A 3 5.29 -29.57 31.16
C THR A 3 4.57 -28.26 30.87
N THR A 4 5.00 -27.18 31.53
CA THR A 4 4.54 -25.82 31.25
C THR A 4 5.13 -25.38 29.92
N PRO A 5 4.34 -24.83 28.97
CA PRO A 5 4.90 -24.32 27.72
C PRO A 5 5.80 -23.11 28.01
N THR A 6 7.03 -23.16 27.48
CA THR A 6 7.97 -22.04 27.50
C THR A 6 7.42 -20.90 26.65
N PRO A 7 7.34 -19.65 27.15
CA PRO A 7 6.97 -18.52 26.31
C PRO A 7 8.04 -18.29 25.24
N THR A 8 7.64 -18.28 23.97
CA THR A 8 8.52 -17.90 22.86
C THR A 8 8.96 -16.44 23.03
N PRO A 9 10.26 -16.12 22.99
CA PRO A 9 10.73 -14.74 22.97
C PRO A 9 10.06 -13.97 21.83
N THR A 10 9.42 -12.85 22.14
CA THR A 10 8.96 -11.90 21.14
C THR A 10 10.09 -10.91 20.93
N ASP A 11 10.67 -10.89 19.73
CA ASP A 11 11.66 -9.88 19.36
C ASP A 11 11.11 -8.47 19.60
N PRO A 12 11.93 -7.52 20.06
CA PRO A 12 11.49 -6.14 20.24
C PRO A 12 10.99 -5.57 18.92
N PRO A 13 9.95 -4.71 18.94
CA PRO A 13 9.41 -4.14 17.70
C PRO A 13 10.49 -3.34 16.97
N THR A 14 10.64 -3.62 15.68
CA THR A 14 11.54 -2.91 14.76
C THR A 14 10.75 -2.41 13.56
N GLY A 15 10.70 -1.09 13.42
CA GLY A 15 10.01 -0.42 12.33
C GLY A 15 9.15 0.75 12.81
N SER A 16 8.78 1.64 11.89
CA SER A 16 7.76 2.67 12.12
C SER A 16 6.47 2.24 11.42
N PRO A 17 5.29 2.38 12.04
CA PRO A 17 4.02 2.10 11.38
C PRO A 17 3.68 3.14 10.28
N THR A 18 4.30 4.32 10.30
CA THR A 18 4.18 5.30 9.22
C THR A 18 5.27 5.08 8.18
N ARG A 19 4.85 4.80 6.95
CA ARG A 19 5.73 4.44 5.83
C ARG A 19 5.42 5.29 4.61
N TYR A 20 6.40 6.05 4.15
CA TYR A 20 6.30 6.81 2.91
C TYR A 20 6.66 5.93 1.71
N LEU A 21 5.95 6.12 0.61
CA LEU A 21 6.30 5.51 -0.67
C LEU A 21 7.54 6.23 -1.20
N LEU A 22 8.60 5.49 -1.50
CA LEU A 22 9.91 6.03 -1.89
C LEU A 22 10.22 5.78 -3.36
N SER A 23 10.99 6.69 -3.95
CA SER A 23 11.65 6.45 -5.23
C SER A 23 12.44 5.15 -5.17
N GLY A 24 12.32 4.31 -6.20
CA GLY A 24 12.96 2.99 -6.25
C GLY A 24 12.12 1.84 -5.65
N GLY A 25 10.88 2.11 -5.21
CA GLY A 25 9.95 1.05 -4.80
C GLY A 25 10.07 0.62 -3.33
N GLY A 26 10.62 1.47 -2.47
CA GLY A 26 10.68 1.23 -1.03
C GLY A 26 9.49 1.80 -0.27
N LEU A 27 9.19 1.23 0.90
CA LEU A 27 8.37 1.83 1.95
C LEU A 27 9.25 2.17 3.15
N GLY A 28 9.33 3.43 3.57
CA GLY A 28 10.31 3.83 4.59
C GLY A 28 10.03 5.15 5.30
N THR A 29 11.07 5.75 5.87
CA THR A 29 10.98 7.11 6.43
C THR A 29 10.85 8.13 5.30
N ALA A 30 10.29 9.31 5.60
CA ALA A 30 10.17 10.37 4.61
C ALA A 30 11.53 10.68 3.96
N ALA A 31 11.52 10.86 2.63
CA ALA A 31 12.68 11.24 1.84
C ALA A 31 12.38 12.48 1.00
N THR A 32 13.35 12.94 0.21
CA THR A 32 13.16 14.03 -0.74
C THR A 32 11.97 13.76 -1.65
N ALA A 33 11.11 14.77 -1.83
CA ALA A 33 9.94 14.68 -2.69
C ALA A 33 10.33 14.25 -4.12
N GLY A 34 9.51 13.37 -4.70
CA GLY A 34 9.67 12.91 -6.07
C GLY A 34 8.35 12.46 -6.66
N THR A 35 8.41 11.84 -7.83
CA THR A 35 7.25 11.24 -8.49
C THR A 35 7.58 9.85 -9.04
N ALA A 36 6.56 9.03 -9.22
CA ALA A 36 6.60 7.82 -10.02
C ALA A 36 5.44 7.81 -11.01
N THR A 37 5.63 7.18 -12.17
CA THR A 37 4.60 7.08 -13.19
C THR A 37 3.77 5.83 -12.98
N VAL A 38 2.45 5.98 -12.88
CA VAL A 38 1.49 4.89 -12.96
C VAL A 38 1.08 4.76 -14.43
N ALA A 39 1.44 3.66 -15.08
CA ALA A 39 1.06 3.41 -16.47
C ALA A 39 -0.48 3.39 -16.63
N GLY A 40 -0.99 3.88 -17.76
CA GLY A 40 -2.40 3.79 -18.08
C GLY A 40 -2.86 2.32 -18.22
N ALA A 41 -4.16 2.08 -18.04
CA ALA A 41 -4.76 0.75 -18.21
C ALA A 41 -4.77 0.31 -19.69
N GLY A 42 -4.49 1.23 -20.63
CA GLY A 42 -4.36 0.93 -22.06
C GLY A 42 -5.67 0.45 -22.69
N GLY A 43 -6.80 1.02 -22.26
CA GLY A 43 -8.14 0.68 -22.74
C GLY A 43 -8.78 -0.53 -22.09
N ALA A 44 -8.03 -1.27 -21.26
CA ALA A 44 -8.55 -2.39 -20.49
C ALA A 44 -9.19 -1.91 -19.18
N ASN A 45 -10.18 -2.67 -18.70
CA ASN A 45 -10.65 -2.58 -17.32
C ASN A 45 -9.84 -3.58 -16.47
N SER A 46 -9.12 -3.07 -15.48
CA SER A 46 -8.32 -3.81 -14.50
C SER A 46 -8.79 -3.51 -13.06
N ASP A 47 -10.07 -3.19 -12.89
CA ASP A 47 -10.68 -2.99 -11.57
C ASP A 47 -10.56 -4.27 -10.72
N GLY A 48 -10.02 -4.10 -9.52
CA GLY A 48 -9.78 -5.17 -8.56
C GLY A 48 -8.55 -6.03 -8.84
N THR A 49 -7.91 -5.89 -10.02
CA THR A 49 -6.80 -6.75 -10.45
C THR A 49 -5.60 -5.92 -10.91
N PRO A 50 -4.49 -5.91 -10.16
CA PRO A 50 -3.28 -5.18 -10.54
C PRO A 50 -2.81 -5.51 -11.94
N ARG A 51 -2.58 -4.46 -12.75
CA ARG A 51 -2.00 -4.56 -14.09
C ARG A 51 -0.90 -3.53 -14.24
N ASN A 52 0.32 -4.00 -14.47
CA ASN A 52 1.54 -3.16 -14.53
C ASN A 52 1.69 -2.21 -13.31
N PRO A 53 1.54 -2.71 -12.06
CA PRO A 53 1.55 -1.84 -10.90
C PRO A 53 2.93 -1.22 -10.66
N VAL A 54 2.94 -0.01 -10.12
CA VAL A 54 4.08 0.51 -9.36
C VAL A 54 4.06 -0.17 -7.99
N VAL A 55 5.17 -0.79 -7.61
CA VAL A 55 5.26 -1.60 -6.39
C VAL A 55 6.16 -0.92 -5.37
N PHE A 56 5.69 -0.85 -4.13
CA PHE A 56 6.44 -0.35 -2.98
C PHE A 56 6.46 -1.40 -1.88
N THR A 57 7.63 -1.72 -1.34
CA THR A 57 7.79 -2.81 -0.36
C THR A 57 8.62 -2.38 0.85
N ALA A 58 8.23 -2.86 2.03
CA ALA A 58 9.07 -2.92 3.22
C ALA A 58 9.11 -4.35 3.74
N THR A 59 10.31 -4.84 4.06
CA THR A 59 10.55 -6.19 4.59
C THR A 59 11.16 -6.12 5.99
N GLY A 60 11.19 -7.25 6.71
CA GLY A 60 11.82 -7.33 8.03
C GLY A 60 11.09 -6.53 9.11
N LEU A 61 9.78 -6.35 8.97
CA LEU A 61 8.98 -5.59 9.92
C LEU A 61 8.63 -6.45 11.13
N ASN A 62 8.89 -5.93 12.33
CA ASN A 62 8.46 -6.52 13.60
C ASN A 62 7.58 -5.52 14.32
N LEU A 63 6.25 -5.66 14.23
CA LEU A 63 5.30 -4.70 14.77
C LEU A 63 4.07 -5.43 15.33
N THR A 64 3.49 -4.89 16.41
CA THR A 64 2.31 -5.49 17.05
C THR A 64 1.05 -4.86 16.48
N HIS A 65 0.09 -5.68 16.01
CA HIS A 65 -1.19 -5.16 15.51
C HIS A 65 -1.98 -4.53 16.67
N ASN A 66 -2.55 -3.35 16.44
CA ASN A 66 -3.19 -2.56 17.49
C ASN A 66 -4.73 -2.56 17.43
N GLY A 67 -5.33 -3.45 16.63
CA GLY A 67 -6.78 -3.48 16.41
C GLY A 67 -7.30 -2.48 15.37
N GLY A 68 -6.43 -1.61 14.84
CA GLY A 68 -6.77 -0.64 13.82
C GLY A 68 -6.94 -1.23 12.41
N GLN A 69 -7.19 -0.34 11.46
CA GLN A 69 -7.29 -0.65 10.03
C GLN A 69 -6.17 0.05 9.25
N THR A 70 -5.83 -0.46 8.07
CA THR A 70 -4.95 0.22 7.13
C THR A 70 -5.50 1.60 6.79
N ALA A 71 -4.64 2.60 6.85
CA ALA A 71 -4.93 3.94 6.35
C ALA A 71 -3.83 4.40 5.40
N PHE A 72 -4.18 5.18 4.40
CA PHE A 72 -3.22 5.75 3.46
C PHE A 72 -3.70 7.09 2.93
N ASP A 73 -2.74 7.84 2.42
CA ASP A 73 -2.98 9.07 1.69
C ASP A 73 -2.00 9.09 0.51
N LEU A 74 -2.52 8.85 -0.69
CA LEU A 74 -1.75 8.79 -1.92
C LEU A 74 -2.01 10.06 -2.74
N PHE A 75 -0.92 10.76 -3.05
CA PHE A 75 -0.95 11.95 -3.89
C PHE A 75 -0.94 11.50 -5.33
N VAL A 76 -2.06 11.61 -6.03
CA VAL A 76 -2.23 11.20 -7.43
C VAL A 76 -2.54 12.40 -8.31
N ASP A 77 -2.06 12.41 -9.55
CA ASP A 77 -2.27 13.49 -10.51
C ASP A 77 -2.40 12.87 -11.91
N ALA A 78 -3.57 13.03 -12.55
CA ALA A 78 -3.81 12.54 -13.91
C ALA A 78 -3.45 13.58 -14.99
N GLY A 79 -2.97 14.76 -14.61
CA GLY A 79 -2.72 15.88 -15.52
C GLY A 79 -4.01 16.28 -16.23
N GLN A 80 -3.98 16.23 -17.56
CA GLN A 80 -5.18 16.51 -18.39
C GLN A 80 -5.95 15.25 -18.79
N ALA A 81 -5.61 14.07 -18.25
CA ALA A 81 -6.15 12.81 -18.72
C ALA A 81 -7.59 12.55 -18.24
N VAL A 82 -8.53 12.56 -19.19
CA VAL A 82 -9.93 12.21 -18.92
C VAL A 82 -10.09 10.70 -18.72
N GLY A 83 -10.88 10.32 -17.70
CA GLY A 83 -11.32 8.95 -17.49
C GLY A 83 -10.26 8.03 -16.85
N ASN A 84 -9.26 8.61 -16.20
CA ASN A 84 -8.29 7.85 -15.41
C ASN A 84 -8.90 7.44 -14.06
N GLY A 85 -8.54 6.24 -13.61
CA GLY A 85 -8.91 5.73 -12.29
C GLY A 85 -7.76 4.94 -11.70
N VAL A 86 -7.17 5.43 -10.61
CA VAL A 86 -6.03 4.81 -9.93
C VAL A 86 -6.52 3.92 -8.80
N GLN A 87 -5.98 2.72 -8.66
CA GLN A 87 -6.35 1.76 -7.63
C GLN A 87 -5.12 1.31 -6.84
N THR A 88 -5.35 0.92 -5.59
CA THR A 88 -4.29 0.45 -4.71
C THR A 88 -4.67 -0.86 -4.03
N ARG A 89 -3.65 -1.69 -3.83
CA ARG A 89 -3.72 -2.93 -3.06
C ARG A 89 -2.62 -2.91 -2.02
N VAL A 90 -2.97 -3.29 -0.80
CA VAL A 90 -2.02 -3.49 0.29
C VAL A 90 -2.02 -4.96 0.67
N SER A 91 -0.84 -5.58 0.64
CA SER A 91 -0.64 -6.98 0.99
C SER A 91 0.31 -7.09 2.18
N TYR A 92 0.00 -7.98 3.11
CA TYR A 92 0.75 -8.23 4.33
C TYR A 92 1.16 -9.71 4.39
N ASP A 93 2.46 -9.92 4.40
CA ASP A 93 3.13 -11.14 4.81
C ASP A 93 3.44 -10.93 6.29
N LEU A 94 2.60 -11.47 7.15
CA LEU A 94 2.65 -11.29 8.60
C LEU A 94 3.78 -12.10 9.23
N THR A 95 4.14 -13.23 8.63
CA THR A 95 5.08 -14.21 9.19
C THR A 95 6.48 -14.15 8.59
N GLY A 96 6.67 -13.42 7.49
CA GLY A 96 7.93 -13.31 6.77
C GLY A 96 8.25 -14.53 5.89
N ASP A 97 7.25 -15.37 5.59
CA ASP A 97 7.43 -16.61 4.84
C ASP A 97 7.27 -16.44 3.32
N GLY A 98 6.95 -15.22 2.86
CA GLY A 98 6.74 -14.89 1.46
C GLY A 98 5.31 -15.13 0.95
N SER A 99 4.40 -15.63 1.78
CA SER A 99 2.98 -15.71 1.49
C SER A 99 2.23 -14.47 1.99
N TRP A 100 1.01 -14.23 1.48
CA TRP A 100 0.20 -13.08 1.89
C TRP A 100 -0.97 -13.55 2.76
N GLU A 101 -0.92 -13.32 4.07
CA GLU A 101 -2.03 -13.65 4.98
C GLU A 101 -3.16 -12.62 4.91
N ARG A 102 -2.85 -11.37 4.57
CA ARG A 102 -3.86 -10.32 4.38
C ARG A 102 -3.65 -9.62 3.04
N VAL A 103 -4.71 -9.54 2.23
CA VAL A 103 -4.72 -8.70 1.02
C VAL A 103 -5.94 -7.79 1.04
N GLU A 104 -5.72 -6.50 0.84
CA GLU A 104 -6.73 -5.47 0.77
C GLU A 104 -6.67 -4.80 -0.59
N THR A 105 -7.75 -4.85 -1.37
CA THR A 105 -7.88 -4.03 -2.57
C THR A 105 -8.92 -2.95 -2.31
N TYR A 106 -8.56 -1.70 -2.56
CA TYR A 106 -9.45 -0.55 -2.39
C TYR A 106 -10.13 -0.22 -3.72
N ARG A 107 -11.31 0.41 -3.70
CA ARG A 107 -11.97 0.87 -4.93
C ARG A 107 -11.09 1.91 -5.61
N TYR A 108 -11.06 1.90 -6.94
CA TYR A 108 -10.31 2.90 -7.66
C TYR A 108 -10.82 4.31 -7.35
N PHE A 109 -9.90 5.26 -7.35
CA PHE A 109 -10.15 6.68 -7.24
C PHE A 109 -10.18 7.28 -8.64
N ALA A 110 -11.33 7.80 -9.04
CA ALA A 110 -11.48 8.52 -10.28
C ALA A 110 -10.85 9.90 -10.12
N THR A 111 -9.80 10.17 -10.90
CA THR A 111 -9.07 11.44 -10.87
C THR A 111 -9.76 12.48 -11.74
N ASP A 112 -9.63 13.75 -11.38
CA ASP A 112 -10.03 14.85 -12.26
C ASP A 112 -8.95 15.15 -13.34
N PRO A 113 -9.35 15.56 -14.55
CA PRO A 113 -8.41 15.89 -15.63
C PRO A 113 -7.87 17.32 -15.49
N VAL A 114 -7.46 17.68 -14.26
CA VAL A 114 -6.85 18.98 -13.93
C VAL A 114 -5.49 18.73 -13.29
N PRO A 115 -4.40 19.36 -13.78
CA PRO A 115 -3.09 19.23 -13.17
C PRO A 115 -3.10 19.68 -11.72
N GLY A 116 -2.67 18.78 -10.84
CA GLY A 116 -2.70 18.99 -9.40
C GLY A 116 -2.74 17.68 -8.63
N TRP A 117 -2.27 17.72 -7.39
CA TRP A 117 -2.37 16.55 -6.52
C TRP A 117 -3.79 16.42 -5.97
N GLU A 118 -4.40 15.28 -6.24
CA GLU A 118 -5.58 14.78 -5.56
C GLU A 118 -5.17 13.77 -4.47
N ASN A 119 -5.99 13.64 -3.43
CA ASN A 119 -5.73 12.75 -2.30
C ASN A 119 -6.60 11.50 -2.41
N TYR A 120 -5.98 10.40 -2.84
CA TYR A 120 -6.59 9.08 -2.81
C TYR A 120 -6.34 8.43 -1.44
N THR A 121 -7.41 8.26 -0.66
CA THR A 121 -7.36 7.69 0.69
C THR A 121 -8.20 6.41 0.79
N GLN A 122 -8.06 5.69 1.91
CA GLN A 122 -8.88 4.51 2.21
C GLN A 122 -10.39 4.79 2.25
N ALA A 123 -10.80 6.07 2.30
CA ALA A 123 -12.21 6.48 2.26
C ALA A 123 -12.92 6.10 0.95
N ALA A 124 -12.19 5.80 -0.13
CA ALA A 124 -12.75 5.17 -1.33
C ALA A 124 -13.42 3.80 -1.03
N GLY A 125 -13.03 3.18 0.09
CA GLY A 125 -13.59 1.94 0.60
C GLY A 125 -12.96 0.69 0.01
N LEU A 126 -13.09 -0.43 0.74
CA LEU A 126 -12.61 -1.72 0.30
C LEU A 126 -13.40 -2.22 -0.91
N HIS A 127 -12.70 -2.55 -1.99
CA HIS A 127 -13.22 -3.33 -3.11
C HIS A 127 -13.27 -4.82 -2.74
N SER A 128 -12.18 -5.35 -2.15
CA SER A 128 -12.14 -6.72 -1.64
C SER A 128 -11.11 -6.86 -0.52
N SER A 129 -11.28 -7.90 0.31
CA SER A 129 -10.33 -8.27 1.35
C SER A 129 -10.27 -9.78 1.51
N THR A 130 -9.09 -10.31 1.81
CA THR A 130 -8.88 -11.69 2.26
C THR A 130 -8.10 -11.71 3.56
N GLY A 131 -8.33 -12.75 4.36
CA GLY A 131 -7.63 -13.02 5.61
C GLY A 131 -7.88 -11.98 6.71
N ALA A 132 -6.99 -11.96 7.70
CA ALA A 132 -7.08 -11.11 8.88
C ALA A 132 -5.74 -10.44 9.16
N LEU A 133 -5.78 -9.24 9.74
CA LEU A 133 -4.58 -8.60 10.25
C LEU A 133 -4.12 -9.31 11.52
N GLY A 134 -2.82 -9.31 11.75
CA GLY A 134 -2.16 -9.87 12.92
C GLY A 134 -0.77 -9.25 13.04
N ASN A 135 0.01 -9.67 14.04
CA ASN A 135 1.35 -9.13 14.25
C ASN A 135 2.27 -9.40 13.06
N LEU A 136 3.14 -8.43 12.75
CA LEU A 136 4.26 -8.62 11.83
C LEU A 136 5.45 -9.19 12.61
N ARG A 137 6.02 -10.30 12.12
CA ARG A 137 7.23 -10.95 12.66
C ARG A 137 8.19 -11.22 11.52
N GLY A 138 9.18 -10.36 11.33
CA GLY A 138 10.04 -10.34 10.15
C GLY A 138 9.26 -10.11 8.84
N GLY A 139 8.05 -9.60 8.94
CA GLY A 139 7.06 -9.60 7.86
C GLY A 139 7.34 -8.59 6.76
N THR A 140 6.55 -8.70 5.69
CA THR A 140 6.61 -7.82 4.51
C THR A 140 5.28 -7.11 4.32
N VAL A 141 5.34 -5.81 4.02
CA VAL A 141 4.18 -5.06 3.52
C VAL A 141 4.48 -4.57 2.11
N ARG A 142 3.52 -4.79 1.20
CA ARG A 142 3.59 -4.34 -0.19
C ARG A 142 2.39 -3.47 -0.53
N VAL A 143 2.65 -2.36 -1.21
CA VAL A 143 1.65 -1.52 -1.85
C VAL A 143 1.82 -1.65 -3.37
N GLU A 144 0.74 -1.97 -4.05
CA GLU A 144 0.66 -2.01 -5.51
C GLU A 144 -0.28 -0.91 -5.96
N VAL A 145 0.18 0.01 -6.82
CA VAL A 145 -0.64 1.10 -7.38
C VAL A 145 -0.70 0.95 -8.90
N TRP A 146 -1.90 0.91 -9.47
CA TRP A 146 -2.10 0.76 -10.91
C TRP A 146 -3.27 1.61 -11.41
N SER A 147 -3.33 1.83 -12.72
CA SER A 147 -4.55 2.35 -13.34
C SER A 147 -5.54 1.21 -13.53
N ALA A 148 -6.67 1.25 -12.80
CA ALA A 148 -7.77 0.31 -13.00
C ALA A 148 -8.50 0.58 -14.33
N ILE A 149 -8.61 1.84 -14.72
CA ILE A 149 -9.20 2.29 -15.98
C ILE A 149 -8.42 3.50 -16.53
N GLY A 150 -8.71 3.87 -17.78
CA GLY A 150 -8.10 5.02 -18.45
C GLY A 150 -6.89 4.65 -19.29
N ASN A 151 -6.64 5.44 -20.34
CA ASN A 151 -5.62 5.13 -21.34
C ASN A 151 -4.28 5.81 -21.06
N ASN A 152 -4.32 6.95 -20.37
CA ASN A 152 -3.17 7.80 -20.17
C ASN A 152 -2.50 7.47 -18.84
N PRO A 153 -1.19 7.70 -18.70
CA PRO A 153 -0.52 7.56 -17.42
C PRO A 153 -1.07 8.56 -16.39
N SER A 154 -0.95 8.20 -15.11
CA SER A 154 -1.08 9.12 -13.97
C SER A 154 0.27 9.23 -13.25
N THR A 155 0.42 10.22 -12.41
CA THR A 155 1.60 10.43 -11.55
C THR A 155 1.23 10.15 -10.11
N ILE A 156 2.12 9.49 -9.36
CA ILE A 156 2.02 9.40 -7.90
C ILE A 156 3.19 10.15 -7.24
N GLY A 157 2.90 10.93 -6.21
CA GLY A 157 3.90 11.63 -5.40
C GLY A 157 4.61 10.68 -4.44
N VAL A 158 5.94 10.65 -4.44
CA VAL A 158 6.77 9.79 -3.56
C VAL A 158 7.71 10.65 -2.70
N GLY A 159 8.48 10.01 -1.82
CA GLY A 159 9.44 10.66 -0.93
C GLY A 159 8.80 11.08 0.39
N ASN A 160 8.21 12.27 0.43
CA ASN A 160 7.53 12.83 1.61
C ASN A 160 6.04 13.12 1.40
N ARG A 161 5.47 12.67 0.26
CA ARG A 161 4.06 12.88 -0.10
C ARG A 161 3.20 11.69 0.29
N SER A 162 3.15 10.66 -0.57
CA SER A 162 2.27 9.52 -0.33
C SER A 162 2.73 8.67 0.85
N VAL A 163 1.79 8.33 1.72
CA VAL A 163 2.07 7.67 2.99
C VAL A 163 1.07 6.55 3.27
N LEU A 164 1.59 5.45 3.78
CA LEU A 164 0.87 4.32 4.37
C LEU A 164 1.00 4.39 5.89
N ARG A 165 -0.11 4.28 6.59
CA ARG A 165 -0.20 4.22 8.05
C ARG A 165 -0.71 2.84 8.42
N LEU A 166 0.23 2.00 8.86
CA LEU A 166 -0.03 0.63 9.23
C LEU A 166 -0.75 0.59 10.60
N PRO A 167 -1.73 -0.30 10.81
CA PRO A 167 -2.45 -0.47 12.08
C PRO A 167 -1.62 -1.21 13.14
N PHE A 168 -0.42 -0.72 13.45
CA PHE A 168 0.52 -1.38 14.34
C PHE A 168 1.23 -0.39 15.28
N SER A 169 1.86 -0.92 16.32
CA SER A 169 2.72 -0.23 17.28
C SER A 169 4.09 -0.89 17.39
#